data_AF-A0A6B3I5T7-F1
#
_entry.id   AF-A0A6B3I5T7-F1
#
_cell.length_a   1.000
_cell.length_b   1.000
_cell.length_c   1.000
_cell.angle_alpha   90.00
_cell.angle_beta   90.00
_cell.angle_gamma   90.00
#
_symmetry.space_group_name_H-M   'P 1'
#
loop_
_entity.id
_entity.type
_entity.pdbx_description
1 polymer ?
#
loop_
_entity_poly.entity_id
_entity_poly.type
_entity_poly.pdbx_seq_one_letter_code
_entity_poly.pdbx_strand_id
1 'polypeptide(L)'
;IQVTLTVDRDARSAVLDFTGTSPQQPGNFNAPRSVVTAAVLYVFRTLVGEDIPLNSGCLKPLDVRIPPGSMLDPTYPAATVAGNVETSQAVTGALYGALGGQAEGSGTMNNLTFGNDRVQYYETVASGSGAGDGFDGTDAVQTHMTNSRLTDPEILEWRLPVLLESFAVREGSGGAGRW
;
A
#
# COMPACT_ATOMS: atom_id res chain seq x y z
N ILE A 1 8.81 -7.66 4.80
CA ILE A 1 9.49 -6.35 4.65
C ILE A 1 10.04 -5.95 6.01
N GLN A 2 11.27 -5.45 6.07
CA GLN A 2 11.84 -4.87 7.29
C GLN A 2 12.27 -3.44 6.97
N VAL A 3 11.98 -2.51 7.86
CA VAL A 3 12.40 -1.12 7.72
C VAL A 3 12.84 -0.59 9.07
N THR A 4 13.98 0.07 9.10
CA THR A 4 14.46 0.86 10.23
C THR A 4 14.42 2.33 9.83
N LEU A 5 13.74 3.16 10.62
CA LEU A 5 13.66 4.59 10.43
C LEU A 5 14.53 5.31 11.47
N THR A 6 15.50 6.07 11.01
CA THR A 6 16.35 6.93 11.86
C THR A 6 16.14 8.38 11.48
N VAL A 7 15.77 9.23 12.44
CA VAL A 7 15.50 10.65 12.21
C VAL A 7 16.62 11.50 12.83
N ASP A 8 17.25 12.33 12.01
CA ASP A 8 18.16 13.39 12.47
C ASP A 8 17.40 14.72 12.48
N ARG A 9 17.10 15.20 13.68
CA ARG A 9 16.33 16.44 13.87
C ARG A 9 17.15 17.69 13.56
N ASP A 10 18.46 17.65 13.77
CA ASP A 10 19.35 18.79 13.55
C ASP A 10 19.61 18.98 12.06
N ALA A 11 19.88 17.89 11.34
CA ALA A 11 20.02 17.88 9.88
C ALA A 11 18.68 17.95 9.14
N ARG A 12 17.56 17.81 9.85
CA ARG A 12 16.19 17.73 9.30
C ARG A 12 16.08 16.66 8.21
N SER A 13 16.66 15.49 8.47
CA SER A 13 16.74 14.38 7.52
C SER A 13 16.33 13.06 8.17
N ALA A 14 16.03 12.06 7.34
CA ALA A 14 15.73 10.72 7.80
C ALA A 14 16.38 9.66 6.92
N VAL A 15 16.83 8.57 7.55
CA VAL A 15 17.32 7.38 6.87
C VAL A 15 16.25 6.30 6.98
N LEU A 16 15.85 5.77 5.83
CA LEU A 16 14.95 4.62 5.70
C LEU A 16 15.77 3.43 5.21
N ASP A 17 16.09 2.53 6.12
CA ASP A 17 16.92 1.36 5.84
C ASP A 17 16.06 0.10 5.74
N PHE A 18 15.94 -0.44 4.52
CA PHE A 18 15.20 -1.67 4.24
C PHE A 18 16.07 -2.94 4.35
N THR A 19 17.28 -2.84 4.91
CA THR A 19 18.14 -3.99 5.22
C THR A 19 17.39 -5.01 6.07
N GLY A 20 17.54 -6.29 5.71
CA GLY A 20 16.80 -7.41 6.33
C GLY A 20 15.46 -7.71 5.66
N THR A 21 15.01 -6.90 4.69
CA THR A 21 13.90 -7.28 3.82
C THR A 21 14.24 -8.55 3.04
N SER A 22 13.23 -9.41 2.86
CA SER A 22 13.34 -10.68 2.18
C SER A 22 14.02 -10.57 0.81
N PRO A 23 14.78 -11.61 0.40
CA PRO A 23 15.35 -11.66 -0.95
C PRO A 23 14.24 -11.62 -2.00
N GLN A 24 14.61 -11.38 -3.26
CA GLN A 24 13.71 -11.47 -4.39
C GLN A 24 12.87 -12.76 -4.34
N GLN A 25 11.56 -12.62 -4.51
CA GLN A 25 10.60 -13.71 -4.46
C GLN A 25 10.45 -14.35 -5.85
N PRO A 26 10.18 -15.67 -5.92
CA PRO A 26 9.91 -16.35 -7.19
C PRO A 26 8.59 -15.93 -7.83
N GLY A 27 7.66 -15.35 -7.06
CA GLY A 27 6.35 -14.87 -7.53
C GLY A 27 6.37 -13.43 -8.06
N ASN A 28 5.17 -12.85 -8.23
CA ASN A 28 4.99 -11.50 -8.76
C ASN A 28 4.92 -10.38 -7.70
N PHE A 29 5.14 -10.71 -6.42
CA PHE A 29 5.15 -9.77 -5.28
C PHE A 29 6.44 -8.96 -5.14
N ASN A 30 7.29 -8.93 -6.17
CA ASN A 30 8.46 -8.05 -6.16
C ASN A 30 8.05 -6.63 -6.56
N ALA A 31 8.63 -5.62 -5.91
CA ALA A 31 8.40 -4.22 -6.21
C ALA A 31 9.71 -3.57 -6.67
N PRO A 32 9.78 -2.97 -7.87
CA PRO A 32 10.91 -2.16 -8.28
C PRO A 32 11.16 -0.99 -7.31
N ARG A 33 12.40 -0.51 -7.23
CA ARG A 33 12.76 0.63 -6.35
C ARG A 33 11.86 1.85 -6.52
N SER A 34 11.43 2.14 -7.74
CA SER A 34 10.52 3.26 -8.03
C SER A 34 9.21 3.17 -7.27
N VAL A 35 8.68 1.96 -7.08
CA VAL A 35 7.45 1.69 -6.32
C VAL A 35 7.66 1.96 -4.84
N VAL A 36 8.79 1.50 -4.30
CA VAL A 36 9.18 1.74 -2.90
C VAL A 36 9.37 3.23 -2.65
N THR A 37 10.06 3.93 -3.55
CA THR A 37 10.24 5.39 -3.49
C THR A 37 8.91 6.14 -3.53
N ALA A 38 7.95 5.70 -4.35
CA ALA A 38 6.61 6.28 -4.39
C ALA A 38 5.84 6.07 -3.07
N ALA A 39 5.92 4.88 -2.47
CA ALA A 39 5.31 4.60 -1.16
C ALA A 39 5.93 5.48 -0.05
N VAL A 40 7.26 5.62 -0.04
CA VAL A 40 7.96 6.54 0.88
C VAL A 40 7.48 7.98 0.70
N LEU A 41 7.44 8.46 -0.55
CA LEU A 41 6.96 9.80 -0.86
C LEU A 41 5.52 10.02 -0.35
N TYR A 42 4.63 9.06 -0.59
CA TYR A 42 3.25 9.11 -0.13
C TYR A 42 3.17 9.23 1.40
N VAL A 43 3.82 8.33 2.14
CA VAL A 43 3.78 8.33 3.62
C VAL A 43 4.33 9.63 4.19
N PHE A 44 5.46 10.14 3.69
CA PHE A 44 5.98 11.40 4.21
C PHE A 44 5.08 12.58 3.83
N ARG A 45 4.43 12.55 2.67
CA ARG A 45 3.49 13.61 2.28
C ARG A 45 2.28 13.67 3.21
N THR A 46 1.75 12.53 3.66
CA THR A 46 0.59 12.50 4.57
C THR A 46 0.93 13.07 5.95
N LEU A 47 2.21 13.04 6.36
CA LEU A 47 2.66 13.58 7.65
C LEU A 47 2.90 15.09 7.65
N VAL A 48 3.22 15.69 6.49
CA VAL A 48 3.65 17.10 6.42
C VAL A 48 2.56 18.08 6.90
N GLY A 49 1.27 17.72 6.83
CA GLY A 49 0.16 18.55 7.35
C GLY A 49 -0.02 19.92 6.67
N GLU A 50 0.84 20.27 5.72
CA GLU A 50 0.81 21.52 4.96
C GLU A 50 0.39 21.26 3.51
N ASP A 51 -0.14 22.31 2.86
CA ASP A 51 -0.48 22.29 1.44
C ASP A 51 0.77 22.55 0.58
N ILE A 52 1.68 21.57 0.58
CA ILE A 52 2.83 21.55 -0.32
C ILE A 52 2.57 20.67 -1.56
N PRO A 53 3.06 21.06 -2.75
CA PRO A 53 2.94 20.23 -3.94
C PRO A 53 3.64 18.87 -3.78
N LEU A 54 2.99 17.80 -4.25
CA LEU A 54 3.58 16.47 -4.29
C LEU A 54 4.63 16.39 -5.41
N ASN A 55 5.91 16.45 -5.06
CA ASN A 55 7.02 16.31 -6.01
C ASN A 55 8.29 15.73 -5.35
N SER A 56 9.32 15.46 -6.15
CA SER A 56 10.59 14.87 -5.70
C SER A 56 11.37 15.74 -4.70
N GLY A 57 11.02 17.01 -4.53
CA GLY A 57 11.54 17.86 -3.47
C GLY A 57 11.28 17.30 -2.06
N CYS A 58 10.17 16.58 -1.87
CA CYS A 58 9.85 15.90 -0.61
C CYS A 58 10.80 14.74 -0.28
N LEU A 59 11.53 14.23 -1.27
CA LEU A 59 12.51 13.15 -1.08
C LEU A 59 13.91 13.67 -0.75
N LYS A 60 14.21 14.96 -0.96
CA LYS A 60 15.53 15.55 -0.67
C LYS A 60 16.05 15.28 0.75
N PRO A 61 15.23 15.34 1.81
CA PRO A 61 15.70 15.05 3.17
C PRO A 61 15.73 13.55 3.51
N LEU A 62 15.37 12.66 2.57
CA LEU A 62 15.21 11.23 2.82
C LEU A 62 16.31 10.42 2.14
N ASP A 63 17.08 9.67 2.92
CA ASP A 63 18.03 8.66 2.44
C ASP A 63 17.34 7.29 2.46
N VAL A 64 16.97 6.79 1.26
CA VAL A 64 16.25 5.51 1.10
C VAL A 64 17.22 4.41 0.66
N ARG A 65 17.51 3.48 1.57
CA ARG A 65 18.44 2.37 1.36
C ARG A 65 17.66 1.08 1.15
N ILE A 66 17.76 0.54 -0.06
CA ILE A 66 17.10 -0.71 -0.44
C ILE A 66 18.19 -1.72 -0.82
N PRO A 67 18.24 -2.91 -0.20
CA PRO A 67 19.24 -3.92 -0.56
C PRO A 67 19.03 -4.42 -1.99
N PRO A 68 20.06 -4.41 -2.86
CA PRO A 68 19.94 -4.94 -4.21
C PRO A 68 19.66 -6.45 -4.19
N GLY A 69 18.80 -6.92 -5.08
CA GLY A 69 18.36 -8.33 -5.13
C GLY A 69 17.36 -8.72 -4.04
N SER A 70 16.86 -7.75 -3.27
CA SER A 70 15.70 -7.96 -2.39
C SER A 70 14.40 -7.94 -3.19
N MET A 71 13.29 -8.34 -2.56
CA MET A 71 11.97 -8.20 -3.18
C MET A 71 11.55 -6.74 -3.43
N LEU A 72 12.31 -5.76 -2.90
CA LEU A 72 12.09 -4.31 -3.06
C LEU A 72 13.09 -3.65 -4.05
N ASP A 73 14.07 -4.41 -4.53
CA ASP A 73 14.96 -4.04 -5.63
C ASP A 73 15.30 -5.31 -6.45
N PRO A 74 14.30 -5.91 -7.11
CA PRO A 74 14.47 -7.14 -7.83
C PRO A 74 15.26 -6.93 -9.13
N THR A 75 15.99 -7.97 -9.55
CA THR A 75 16.72 -8.00 -10.81
C THR A 75 15.82 -8.57 -11.90
N TYR A 76 15.81 -7.95 -13.08
CA TYR A 76 15.17 -8.52 -14.27
C TYR A 76 15.65 -9.96 -14.52
N PRO A 77 14.78 -10.93 -14.87
CA PRO A 77 13.38 -10.80 -15.30
C PRO A 77 12.34 -11.09 -14.21
N ALA A 78 12.60 -10.76 -12.94
CA ALA A 78 11.64 -10.98 -11.87
C ALA A 78 10.25 -10.38 -12.16
N ALA A 79 9.19 -11.10 -11.80
CA ALA A 79 7.82 -10.62 -11.96
C ALA A 79 7.46 -9.59 -10.88
N THR A 80 6.78 -8.52 -11.29
CA THR A 80 6.53 -7.33 -10.44
C THR A 80 5.09 -6.84 -10.40
N VAL A 81 4.15 -7.57 -11.00
CA VAL A 81 2.74 -7.14 -11.11
C VAL A 81 2.10 -6.82 -9.76
N ALA A 82 2.29 -7.68 -8.75
CA ALA A 82 1.76 -7.44 -7.41
C ALA A 82 2.59 -6.40 -6.62
N GLY A 83 3.75 -5.98 -7.16
CA GLY A 83 4.61 -4.96 -6.57
C GLY A 83 3.92 -3.62 -6.37
N ASN A 84 3.22 -3.14 -7.40
CA ASN A 84 2.50 -1.87 -7.38
C ASN A 84 1.29 -1.87 -6.45
N VAL A 85 0.75 -3.06 -6.16
CA VAL A 85 -0.54 -3.18 -5.49
C VAL A 85 -0.42 -3.75 -4.09
N GLU A 86 0.11 -4.96 -3.94
CA GLU A 86 0.21 -5.61 -2.63
C GLU A 86 1.46 -5.18 -1.88
N THR A 87 2.61 -5.24 -2.54
CA THR A 87 3.89 -4.98 -1.89
C THR A 87 4.05 -3.52 -1.51
N SER A 88 3.58 -2.59 -2.35
CA SER A 88 3.54 -1.16 -2.04
C SER A 88 2.65 -0.83 -0.83
N GLN A 89 1.50 -1.51 -0.70
CA GLN A 89 0.61 -1.39 0.46
C GLN A 89 1.31 -1.88 1.73
N ALA A 90 1.97 -3.05 1.65
CA ALA A 90 2.74 -3.59 2.77
C ALA A 90 3.95 -2.71 3.15
N VAL A 91 4.65 -2.11 2.18
CA VAL A 91 5.70 -1.11 2.44
C VAL A 91 5.11 0.09 3.16
N THR A 92 3.97 0.59 2.70
CA THR A 92 3.28 1.74 3.30
C THR A 92 2.87 1.45 4.75
N GLY A 93 2.29 0.28 5.02
CA GLY A 93 1.94 -0.16 6.37
C GLY A 93 3.18 -0.29 7.27
N ALA A 94 4.28 -0.87 6.77
CA ALA A 94 5.53 -0.97 7.52
C ALA A 94 6.12 0.41 7.88
N LEU A 95 6.01 1.39 6.98
CA LEU A 95 6.44 2.77 7.24
C LEU A 95 5.57 3.45 8.30
N TYR A 96 4.24 3.37 8.19
CA TYR A 96 3.35 3.92 9.22
C TYR A 96 3.59 3.26 10.59
N GLY A 97 3.81 1.94 10.61
CA GLY A 97 4.17 1.20 11.82
C GLY A 97 5.49 1.67 12.43
N ALA A 98 6.51 1.96 11.60
CA ALA A 98 7.78 2.51 12.08
C ALA A 98 7.67 3.97 12.58
N LEU A 99 6.74 4.74 12.02
CA LEU A 99 6.47 6.13 12.39
C LEU A 99 5.56 6.27 13.62
N GLY A 100 4.72 5.27 13.89
CA GLY A 100 3.78 5.27 15.01
C GLY A 100 2.59 6.22 14.86
N GLY A 101 2.21 6.58 13.62
CA GLY A 101 1.13 7.55 13.36
C GLY A 101 -0.28 6.94 13.32
N GLN A 102 -0.39 5.66 12.96
CA GLN A 102 -1.65 4.90 12.91
C GLN A 102 -1.34 3.40 12.97
N ALA A 103 -2.34 2.61 13.34
CA ALA A 103 -2.34 1.16 13.18
C ALA A 103 -2.34 0.78 11.69
N GLU A 104 -2.00 -0.47 11.42
CA GLU A 104 -2.13 -1.04 10.07
C GLU A 104 -3.62 -1.18 9.70
N GLY A 105 -3.95 -0.96 8.44
CA GLY A 105 -5.30 -1.16 7.90
C GLY A 105 -5.49 -2.59 7.42
N SER A 106 -5.89 -2.76 6.15
CA SER A 106 -6.08 -4.10 5.57
C SER A 106 -4.81 -4.74 5.00
N GLY A 107 -3.72 -4.00 4.84
CA GLY A 107 -2.45 -4.49 4.28
C GLY A 107 -2.47 -4.86 2.80
N THR A 108 -3.60 -4.74 2.11
CA THR A 108 -3.82 -5.11 0.71
C THR A 108 -4.65 -4.07 -0.02
N MET A 109 -4.49 -4.00 -1.35
CA MET A 109 -5.42 -3.29 -2.23
C MET A 109 -6.70 -4.12 -2.52
N ASN A 110 -6.76 -5.36 -2.00
CA ASN A 110 -7.87 -6.29 -2.11
C ASN A 110 -8.27 -6.54 -3.58
N ASN A 111 -7.29 -7.00 -4.35
CA ASN A 111 -7.44 -7.19 -5.78
C ASN A 111 -8.29 -8.43 -6.11
N LEU A 112 -9.46 -8.21 -6.72
CA LEU A 112 -10.29 -9.25 -7.30
C LEU A 112 -10.06 -9.28 -8.80
N THR A 113 -9.51 -10.40 -9.29
CA THR A 113 -9.33 -10.63 -10.72
C THR A 113 -9.96 -11.93 -11.16
N PHE A 114 -10.64 -11.92 -12.30
CA PHE A 114 -11.12 -13.12 -12.97
C PHE A 114 -11.27 -12.85 -14.46
N GLY A 115 -11.33 -13.92 -15.25
CA GLY A 115 -11.48 -13.78 -16.69
C GLY A 115 -11.31 -15.08 -17.45
N ASN A 116 -11.31 -14.97 -18.77
CA ASN A 116 -11.04 -16.03 -19.73
C ASN A 116 -10.45 -15.40 -21.00
N ASP A 117 -10.40 -16.16 -22.09
CA ASP A 117 -9.83 -15.70 -23.39
C ASP A 117 -10.54 -14.48 -23.99
N ARG A 118 -11.75 -14.11 -23.51
CA ARG A 118 -12.60 -13.07 -24.08
C ARG A 118 -12.89 -11.90 -23.13
N VAL A 119 -12.89 -12.14 -21.82
CA VAL A 119 -13.20 -11.12 -20.81
C VAL A 119 -12.18 -11.14 -19.70
N GLN A 120 -11.84 -9.96 -19.19
CA GLN A 120 -10.94 -9.77 -18.05
C GLN A 120 -11.57 -8.75 -17.12
N TYR A 121 -11.67 -9.08 -15.85
CA TYR A 121 -12.14 -8.20 -14.80
C TYR A 121 -11.03 -8.01 -13.77
N TYR A 122 -10.88 -6.77 -13.33
CA TYR A 122 -9.99 -6.39 -12.26
C TYR A 122 -10.68 -5.28 -11.46
N GLU A 123 -10.91 -5.55 -10.19
CA GLU A 123 -11.42 -4.60 -9.20
C GLU A 123 -10.53 -4.59 -7.96
N THR A 124 -10.53 -3.45 -7.27
CA THR A 124 -9.97 -3.30 -5.93
C THR A 124 -11.14 -3.15 -4.96
N VAL A 125 -11.27 -4.04 -3.98
CA VAL A 125 -12.38 -4.00 -3.02
C VAL A 125 -11.98 -3.17 -1.79
N ALA A 126 -12.82 -2.20 -1.43
CA ALA A 126 -12.59 -1.36 -0.27
C ALA A 126 -12.51 -2.18 1.03
N SER A 127 -11.75 -1.70 2.00
CA SER A 127 -11.47 -2.40 3.26
C SER A 127 -11.49 -1.40 4.44
N GLY A 128 -10.91 -1.74 5.59
CA GLY A 128 -10.76 -0.78 6.69
C GLY A 128 -9.47 0.04 6.61
N SER A 129 -9.50 1.28 7.10
CA SER A 129 -8.28 2.05 7.40
C SER A 129 -7.77 1.76 8.80
N GLY A 130 -6.50 2.10 9.05
CA GLY A 130 -5.93 2.05 10.39
C GLY A 130 -6.55 3.10 11.31
N ALA A 131 -6.75 2.74 12.58
CA ALA A 131 -7.06 3.67 13.66
C ALA A 131 -5.80 4.39 14.16
N GLY A 132 -5.92 5.52 14.83
CA GLY A 132 -4.79 6.25 15.39
C GLY A 132 -5.13 6.99 16.68
N ASP A 133 -4.21 7.79 17.18
CA ASP A 133 -4.44 8.48 18.46
C ASP A 133 -5.55 9.54 18.33
N GLY A 134 -6.72 9.23 18.88
CA GLY A 134 -7.89 10.12 18.86
C GLY A 134 -8.89 9.84 17.75
N PHE A 135 -8.73 8.77 16.97
CA PHE A 135 -9.67 8.42 15.90
C PHE A 135 -9.72 6.92 15.60
N ASP A 136 -10.94 6.42 15.37
CA ASP A 136 -11.17 5.05 14.89
C ASP A 136 -10.82 4.93 13.40
N GLY A 137 -10.59 3.70 12.94
CA GLY A 137 -10.48 3.42 11.51
C GLY A 137 -11.79 3.70 10.75
N THR A 138 -11.69 4.02 9.46
CA THR A 138 -12.86 4.16 8.59
C THR A 138 -13.21 2.83 7.94
N ASP A 139 -14.48 2.44 8.03
CA ASP A 139 -15.00 1.23 7.40
C ASP A 139 -15.15 1.36 5.89
N ALA A 140 -14.92 0.26 5.17
CA ALA A 140 -15.21 0.08 3.74
C ALA A 140 -14.72 1.23 2.84
N VAL A 141 -13.47 1.67 3.04
CA VAL A 141 -12.82 2.73 2.29
C VAL A 141 -11.59 2.21 1.54
N GLN A 142 -11.29 2.85 0.41
CA GLN A 142 -10.05 2.66 -0.32
C GLN A 142 -8.91 3.37 0.44
N THR A 143 -7.80 2.68 0.67
CA THR A 143 -6.72 3.17 1.53
C THR A 143 -5.38 3.14 0.80
N HIS A 144 -4.60 4.20 1.02
CA HIS A 144 -3.22 4.32 0.59
C HIS A 144 -2.99 4.13 -0.91
N MET A 145 -2.54 2.94 -1.34
CA MET A 145 -2.18 2.66 -2.73
C MET A 145 -3.42 2.44 -3.61
N THR A 146 -4.62 2.49 -3.04
CA THR A 146 -5.91 2.55 -3.77
C THR A 146 -6.56 3.93 -3.64
N ASN A 147 -7.15 4.43 -4.72
CA ASN A 147 -8.01 5.63 -4.72
C ASN A 147 -9.07 5.54 -5.84
N SER A 148 -9.57 4.34 -6.09
CA SER A 148 -10.59 4.04 -7.09
C SER A 148 -11.99 4.16 -6.47
N ARG A 149 -13.00 4.29 -7.33
CA ARG A 149 -14.37 3.93 -6.94
C ARG A 149 -14.63 2.52 -7.42
N LEU A 150 -15.36 1.75 -6.62
CA LEU A 150 -15.80 0.41 -6.99
C LEU A 150 -16.77 0.47 -8.17
N THR A 151 -16.72 -0.52 -9.06
CA THR A 151 -17.70 -0.68 -10.14
C THR A 151 -19.08 -1.01 -9.57
N ASP A 152 -20.11 -0.32 -10.02
CA ASP A 152 -21.49 -0.61 -9.61
C ASP A 152 -21.86 -2.07 -9.94
N PRO A 153 -22.50 -2.81 -9.01
CA PRO A 153 -22.94 -4.19 -9.22
C PRO A 153 -23.71 -4.41 -10.53
N GLU A 154 -24.62 -3.50 -10.88
CA GLU A 154 -25.41 -3.59 -12.11
C GLU A 154 -24.52 -3.54 -13.37
N ILE A 155 -23.44 -2.74 -13.33
CA ILE A 155 -22.49 -2.65 -14.45
C ILE A 155 -21.62 -3.91 -14.53
N LEU A 156 -21.23 -4.47 -13.38
CA LEU A 156 -20.52 -5.73 -13.31
C LEU A 156 -21.33 -6.86 -13.97
N GLU A 157 -22.57 -7.06 -13.54
CA GLU A 157 -23.46 -8.11 -14.07
C GLU A 157 -23.88 -7.86 -15.53
N TRP A 158 -24.03 -6.60 -15.93
CA TRP A 158 -24.39 -6.28 -17.31
C TRP A 158 -23.25 -6.56 -18.29
N ARG A 159 -21.99 -6.33 -17.90
CA ARG A 159 -20.82 -6.46 -18.79
C ARG A 159 -20.17 -7.83 -18.76
N LEU A 160 -20.32 -8.57 -17.66
CA LEU A 160 -19.58 -9.81 -17.43
C LEU A 160 -20.54 -10.96 -17.11
N PRO A 161 -20.19 -12.21 -17.49
CA PRO A 161 -21.07 -13.36 -17.30
C PRO A 161 -20.99 -13.88 -15.85
N VAL A 162 -21.26 -13.00 -14.88
CA VAL A 162 -21.25 -13.28 -13.44
C VAL A 162 -22.52 -12.73 -12.80
N LEU A 163 -22.92 -13.32 -11.67
CA LEU A 163 -24.00 -12.83 -10.81
C LEU A 163 -23.39 -12.49 -9.46
N LEU A 164 -23.66 -11.29 -8.93
CA LEU A 164 -23.21 -10.87 -7.62
C LEU A 164 -24.26 -11.25 -6.57
N GLU A 165 -24.02 -12.34 -5.85
CA GLU A 165 -24.99 -12.81 -4.84
C GLU A 165 -25.05 -11.90 -3.60
N SER A 166 -23.91 -11.31 -3.21
CA SER A 166 -23.84 -10.44 -2.04
C SER A 166 -22.71 -9.43 -2.15
N PHE A 167 -22.99 -8.18 -1.77
CA PHE A 167 -21.99 -7.15 -1.58
C PHE A 167 -22.35 -6.34 -0.33
N ALA A 168 -21.55 -6.51 0.73
CA ALA A 168 -21.84 -5.95 2.05
C ALA A 168 -20.55 -5.69 2.83
N VAL A 169 -20.63 -4.78 3.80
CA VAL A 169 -19.58 -4.59 4.79
C VAL A 169 -19.54 -5.82 5.70
N ARG A 170 -18.34 -6.33 5.97
CA ARG A 170 -18.16 -7.47 6.87
C ARG A 170 -18.18 -6.99 8.32
N GLU A 171 -19.31 -7.19 8.99
CA GLU A 171 -19.47 -6.84 10.40
C GLU A 171 -18.45 -7.56 11.30
N GLY A 172 -17.91 -6.83 12.29
CA GLY A 172 -16.96 -7.36 13.26
C GLY A 172 -15.57 -7.73 12.69
N SER A 173 -15.22 -7.26 11.48
CA SER A 173 -13.91 -7.54 10.88
C SER A 173 -12.80 -6.57 11.30
N GLY A 174 -13.14 -5.46 11.95
CA GLY A 174 -12.17 -4.49 12.44
C GLY A 174 -11.21 -5.09 13.47
N GLY A 175 -9.96 -4.61 13.47
CA GLY A 175 -9.00 -4.95 14.51
C GLY A 175 -9.46 -4.43 15.88
N ALA A 176 -9.33 -5.24 16.93
CA ALA A 176 -9.68 -4.79 18.28
C ALA A 176 -8.61 -3.81 18.81
N GLY A 177 -9.05 -2.68 19.34
CA GLY A 177 -8.20 -1.62 19.85
C GLY A 177 -8.92 -0.71 20.83
N ARG A 178 -8.21 0.31 21.33
CA ARG A 178 -8.84 1.43 22.06
C ARG A 178 -9.69 2.30 21.13
N TRP A 179 -9.22 2.41 19.89
CA TRP A 179 -9.81 3.06 18.73
C TRP A 179 -9.93 2.01 17.63
#